data_AF-A0A956DWF6-F1
#
_entry.id   AF-A0A956DWF6-F1
#
_cell.length_a   1.000
_cell.length_b   1.000
_cell.length_c   1.000
_cell.angle_alpha   90.00
_cell.angle_beta   90.00
_cell.angle_gamma   90.00
#
_symmetry.space_group_name_H-M   'P 1'
#
loop_
_entity.id
_entity.type
_entity.pdbx_description
1 polymer ?
#
loop_
_entity_poly.entity_id
_entity_poly.type
_entity_poly.pdbx_seq_one_letter_code
_entity_poly.pdbx_strand_id
1 'polypeptide(L)'
;VLDDAGLRVERGGWGGRTAGQFAVTSPAPKTRADRRWLDGWLIQVGRLQVERFVPVPAAPPSDARHLVITPLDEQAEPAELVFGGEGCGPGTILVTRRAPSPDAGCVPAETADAVLGLSAERLRDQHVVGTAKDDIVEILWRAPDGPEVELARIESGWNMRKPVAGPAESEPVAELLDRMIELEGSFADGEPDLEALGIAPPRAEVVLRGLPERGVEEADQREERIEVGAARDGQVALRRVDDGRILFVSEEDGRFFLPRPSALRSTQILEVSLAAVRGLRLDCKGRKQHVTRLPAGSWTLEEPKTSLSVDVGSVGAITENLRQLKALRWIAERPAPAHELDEPWCKVTLESEEGGEKRRHTLLLGAPTQGGYFAKQSDAPAVFVAPKGLGAAAQEWLVSRSWLMTDEATIRKVTLLGRDGARREVERRGGAWSDRALGRTVEAVLGQLLAEAVLSLGRGPEKGFDDPTLRITIETDDGERRELVVGRGEVWKNTSVFLVRDDRVDATFAVAKSRLELLLDAL
;
A
#
# COMPACT_ATOMS: atom_id res chain seq x y z
N VAL A 1 42.09 -19.44 13.07
CA VAL A 1 42.15 -20.91 12.95
C VAL A 1 42.12 -21.50 14.35
N LEU A 2 41.27 -22.49 14.62
CA LEU A 2 41.31 -23.30 15.85
C LEU A 2 41.80 -24.72 15.51
N ASP A 3 42.92 -25.12 16.10
CA ASP A 3 43.75 -26.22 15.59
C ASP A 3 43.19 -27.63 15.92
N ASP A 4 42.56 -27.80 17.09
CA ASP A 4 41.97 -29.09 17.51
C ASP A 4 40.81 -29.61 16.64
N ALA A 5 40.22 -28.76 15.80
CA ALA A 5 39.08 -29.10 14.94
C ALA A 5 39.33 -28.82 13.44
N GLY A 6 40.55 -28.39 13.06
CA GLY A 6 40.85 -27.96 11.70
C GLY A 6 39.94 -26.83 11.21
N LEU A 7 39.40 -26.02 12.12
CA LEU A 7 38.40 -25.00 11.83
C LEU A 7 39.10 -23.70 11.41
N ARG A 8 38.90 -23.32 10.16
CA ARG A 8 39.43 -22.10 9.57
C ARG A 8 38.28 -21.21 9.11
N VAL A 9 38.24 -20.02 9.68
CA VAL A 9 37.37 -18.92 9.27
C VAL A 9 38.24 -17.93 8.51
N GLU A 10 37.92 -17.71 7.24
CA GLU A 10 38.65 -16.80 6.37
C GLU A 10 37.69 -15.84 5.69
N ARG A 11 38.16 -14.69 5.19
CA ARG A 11 37.29 -13.86 4.36
C ARG A 11 36.90 -14.68 3.12
N GLY A 12 35.61 -14.84 2.90
CA GLY A 12 35.08 -15.39 1.67
C GLY A 12 34.99 -14.31 0.61
N GLY A 13 34.75 -14.73 -0.64
CA GLY A 13 34.25 -13.83 -1.68
C GLY A 13 32.78 -13.49 -1.47
N TRP A 14 32.26 -13.60 -0.24
CA TRP A 14 30.85 -13.43 0.11
C TRP A 14 30.64 -12.06 0.81
N GLY A 15 29.48 -11.40 0.72
CA GLY A 15 29.20 -10.10 1.38
C GLY A 15 29.42 -8.84 0.56
N GLY A 16 28.83 -7.72 1.02
CA GLY A 16 28.94 -6.38 0.43
C GLY A 16 29.93 -5.48 1.15
N ARG A 17 29.99 -4.19 0.77
CA ARG A 17 30.98 -3.18 1.19
C ARG A 17 31.19 -3.07 2.71
N THR A 18 30.17 -3.35 3.53
CA THR A 18 30.27 -3.22 4.99
C THR A 18 30.69 -4.50 5.72
N ALA A 19 30.73 -5.65 5.03
CA ALA A 19 31.19 -6.91 5.60
C ALA A 19 31.71 -7.86 4.53
N GLY A 20 33.01 -8.11 4.54
CA GLY A 20 33.52 -9.34 3.94
C GLY A 20 32.91 -10.51 4.71
N GLN A 21 31.94 -11.21 4.11
CA GLN A 21 31.36 -12.40 4.73
C GLN A 21 32.46 -13.44 4.78
N PHE A 22 32.59 -14.04 5.94
CA PHE A 22 33.59 -15.04 6.17
C PHE A 22 33.08 -16.39 5.65
N ALA A 23 34.03 -17.25 5.32
CA ALA A 23 33.80 -18.62 4.96
C ALA A 23 34.37 -19.51 6.05
N VAL A 24 33.62 -20.56 6.39
CA VAL A 24 34.03 -21.60 7.31
C VAL A 24 34.57 -22.76 6.48
N THR A 25 35.75 -23.23 6.83
CA THR A 25 36.34 -24.46 6.32
C THR A 25 36.65 -25.36 7.51
N SER A 26 36.06 -26.55 7.53
CA SER A 26 36.29 -27.62 8.51
C SER A 26 35.94 -28.91 7.74
N PRO A 27 36.85 -29.90 7.73
CA PRO A 27 37.25 -30.67 6.54
C PRO A 27 36.13 -30.92 5.53
N ALA A 28 35.98 -29.96 4.61
CA ALA A 28 35.03 -29.85 3.49
C ALA A 28 33.51 -29.98 3.79
N PRO A 29 32.63 -29.30 3.03
CA PRO A 29 32.88 -28.21 2.06
C PRO A 29 32.88 -26.80 2.71
N LYS A 30 33.47 -25.82 2.02
CA LYS A 30 33.49 -24.40 2.42
C LYS A 30 32.06 -23.85 2.47
N THR A 31 31.66 -23.24 3.59
CA THR A 31 30.31 -22.67 3.75
C THR A 31 30.36 -21.22 4.16
N ARG A 32 29.31 -20.46 3.83
CA ARG A 32 29.16 -19.10 4.38
C ARG A 32 29.07 -19.15 5.91
N ALA A 33 29.82 -18.26 6.57
CA ALA A 33 29.80 -18.11 8.02
C ALA A 33 28.63 -17.20 8.43
N ASP A 34 27.95 -17.52 9.53
CA ASP A 34 26.97 -16.62 10.13
C ASP A 34 27.68 -15.37 10.63
N ARG A 35 27.37 -14.24 9.98
CA ARG A 35 27.97 -12.94 10.31
C ARG A 35 27.59 -12.51 11.72
N ARG A 36 26.33 -12.64 12.12
CA ARG A 36 25.82 -12.13 13.40
C ARG A 36 26.54 -12.82 14.55
N TRP A 37 26.70 -14.13 14.40
CA TRP A 37 27.47 -14.93 15.35
C TRP A 37 28.95 -14.55 15.34
N LEU A 38 29.55 -14.43 14.16
CA LEU A 38 30.98 -14.15 14.02
C LEU A 38 31.37 -12.76 14.54
N ASP A 39 30.57 -11.73 14.25
CA ASP A 39 30.78 -10.37 14.77
C ASP A 39 30.74 -10.38 16.31
N GLY A 40 29.76 -11.09 16.89
CA GLY A 40 29.68 -11.31 18.33
C GLY A 40 30.91 -12.02 18.90
N TRP A 41 31.39 -13.07 18.24
CA TRP A 41 32.59 -13.81 18.64
C TRP A 41 33.87 -12.97 18.53
N LEU A 42 34.05 -12.21 17.45
CA LEU A 42 35.17 -11.29 17.28
C LEU A 42 35.21 -10.22 18.38
N ILE A 43 34.04 -9.72 18.80
CA ILE A 43 33.93 -8.83 19.97
C ILE A 43 34.40 -9.54 21.24
N GLN A 44 34.04 -10.81 21.47
CA GLN A 44 34.53 -11.56 22.63
C GLN A 44 36.05 -11.75 22.60
N VAL A 45 36.62 -12.09 21.45
CA VAL A 45 38.07 -12.18 21.27
C VAL A 45 38.75 -10.84 21.59
N GLY A 46 38.20 -9.73 21.10
CA GLY A 46 38.72 -8.38 21.38
C GLY A 46 38.54 -7.94 22.84
N ARG A 47 37.65 -8.59 23.59
CA ARG A 47 37.39 -8.34 25.02
C ARG A 47 38.15 -9.27 25.96
N LEU A 48 39.00 -10.16 25.45
CA LEU A 48 39.87 -10.97 26.30
C LEU A 48 40.74 -10.05 27.16
N GLN A 49 40.40 -9.97 28.45
CA GLN A 49 41.12 -9.19 29.44
C GLN A 49 41.81 -10.13 30.42
N VAL A 50 43.11 -9.90 30.60
CA VAL A 50 43.91 -10.58 31.60
C VAL A 50 43.59 -9.96 32.97
N GLU A 51 43.10 -10.78 33.89
CA GLU A 51 42.91 -10.36 35.29
C GLU A 51 44.24 -10.30 36.04
N ARG A 52 45.16 -11.20 35.69
CA ARG A 52 46.48 -11.31 36.31
C ARG A 52 47.51 -11.83 35.33
N PHE A 53 48.56 -11.06 35.11
CA PHE A 53 49.71 -11.47 34.31
C PHE A 53 50.54 -12.53 35.06
N VAL A 54 51.08 -13.49 34.31
CA VAL A 54 51.96 -14.56 34.81
C VAL A 54 53.15 -14.74 33.87
N PRO A 55 54.27 -15.35 34.31
CA PRO A 55 55.36 -15.67 33.41
C PRO A 55 54.93 -16.57 32.25
N VAL A 56 55.44 -16.30 31.05
CA VAL A 56 55.16 -17.09 29.84
C VAL A 56 55.71 -18.52 30.02
N PRO A 57 54.87 -19.58 29.91
CA PRO A 57 55.35 -20.96 30.00
C PRO A 57 56.30 -21.31 28.85
N ALA A 58 57.35 -22.08 29.16
CA ALA A 58 58.35 -22.51 28.16
C ALA A 58 57.74 -23.33 27.00
N ALA A 59 56.71 -24.13 27.27
CA ALA A 59 55.97 -24.93 26.29
C ALA A 59 54.46 -24.89 26.57
N PRO A 60 53.61 -25.03 25.54
CA PRO A 60 52.17 -25.22 25.74
C PRO A 60 51.89 -26.61 26.36
N PRO A 61 50.81 -26.77 27.13
CA PRO A 61 50.39 -28.07 27.64
C PRO A 61 49.90 -28.97 26.49
N SER A 62 49.82 -30.29 26.72
CA SER A 62 49.43 -31.25 25.68
C SER A 62 47.96 -31.15 25.25
N ASP A 63 47.11 -30.56 26.08
CA ASP A 63 45.67 -30.34 25.86
C ASP A 63 45.33 -28.88 25.52
N ALA A 64 46.34 -28.08 25.18
CA ALA A 64 46.14 -26.67 24.85
C ALA A 64 45.31 -26.49 23.58
N ARG A 65 44.48 -25.45 23.59
CA ARG A 65 43.71 -25.01 22.44
C ARG A 65 44.39 -23.82 21.79
N HIS A 66 44.52 -23.85 20.48
CA HIS A 66 45.23 -22.82 19.72
C HIS A 66 44.23 -21.95 18.95
N LEU A 67 44.41 -20.63 19.00
CA LEU A 67 43.73 -19.65 18.16
C LEU A 67 44.76 -18.80 17.42
N VAL A 68 44.77 -18.90 16.09
CA VAL A 68 45.59 -18.08 15.21
C VAL A 68 44.73 -17.03 14.54
N ILE A 69 45.10 -15.76 14.67
CA ILE A 69 44.45 -14.60 14.02
C ILE A 69 45.41 -14.01 13.02
N THR A 70 45.06 -14.07 11.74
CA THR A 70 45.86 -13.52 10.64
C THR A 70 45.33 -12.11 10.30
N PRO A 71 46.15 -11.06 10.38
CA PRO A 71 45.76 -9.71 10.00
C PRO A 71 45.41 -9.60 8.51
N LEU A 72 44.66 -8.54 8.15
CA LEU A 72 44.40 -8.20 6.75
C LEU A 72 45.65 -7.62 6.07
N ASP A 73 46.49 -6.92 6.84
CA ASP A 73 47.79 -6.45 6.38
C ASP A 73 48.75 -7.65 6.31
N GLU A 74 49.12 -8.06 5.09
CA GLU A 74 50.02 -9.19 4.85
C GLU A 74 51.42 -8.97 5.44
N GLN A 75 51.77 -7.73 5.79
CA GLN A 75 53.05 -7.39 6.43
C GLN A 75 53.01 -7.55 7.96
N ALA A 76 51.81 -7.67 8.55
CA ALA A 76 51.65 -7.83 9.99
C ALA A 76 51.74 -9.30 10.40
N GLU A 77 52.48 -9.58 11.47
CA GLU A 77 52.64 -10.94 12.00
C GLU A 77 51.33 -11.48 12.60
N PRO A 78 51.00 -12.78 12.38
CA PRO A 78 49.85 -13.41 13.02
C PRO A 78 49.91 -13.36 14.54
N ALA A 79 48.75 -13.17 15.17
CA ALA A 79 48.62 -13.33 16.62
C ALA A 79 48.31 -14.79 16.94
N GLU A 80 49.14 -15.41 17.77
CA GLU A 80 48.99 -16.79 18.20
C GLU A 80 48.62 -16.82 19.69
N LEU A 81 47.42 -17.28 20.00
CA LEU A 81 46.91 -17.44 21.36
C LEU A 81 46.79 -18.92 21.70
N VAL A 82 47.28 -19.31 22.87
CA VAL A 82 47.20 -20.67 23.41
C VAL A 82 46.43 -20.63 24.72
N PHE A 83 45.38 -21.43 24.83
CA PHE A 83 44.52 -21.52 25.99
C PHE A 83 44.76 -22.85 26.71
N GLY A 84 44.97 -22.80 28.02
CA GLY A 84 45.22 -23.96 28.87
C GLY A 84 46.57 -23.90 29.59
N GLY A 85 46.75 -24.76 30.58
CA GLY A 85 47.97 -24.89 31.39
C GLY A 85 47.75 -24.56 32.86
N GLU A 86 48.79 -24.83 33.66
CA GLU A 86 48.78 -24.59 35.11
C GLU A 86 49.22 -23.16 35.45
N GLY A 87 48.89 -22.69 36.66
CA GLY A 87 49.38 -21.40 37.19
C GLY A 87 48.30 -20.33 37.38
N CYS A 88 47.07 -20.59 36.95
CA CYS A 88 45.89 -19.78 37.22
C CYS A 88 45.00 -20.40 38.30
N GLY A 89 44.29 -19.56 39.07
CA GLY A 89 43.46 -20.00 40.19
C GLY A 89 42.09 -20.52 39.74
N PRO A 90 41.27 -21.05 40.68
CA PRO A 90 39.92 -21.54 40.37
C PRO A 90 39.10 -20.48 39.63
N GLY A 91 38.41 -20.88 38.55
CA GLY A 91 37.58 -20.00 37.74
C GLY A 91 38.32 -19.18 36.68
N THR A 92 39.63 -19.38 36.52
CA THR A 92 40.45 -18.71 35.49
C THR A 92 41.25 -19.73 34.67
N ILE A 93 41.49 -19.42 33.40
CA ILE A 93 42.28 -20.22 32.46
C ILE A 93 43.52 -19.42 32.06
N LEU A 94 44.66 -20.10 31.96
CA LEU A 94 45.87 -19.52 31.42
C LEU A 94 45.71 -19.29 29.91
N VAL A 95 45.94 -18.05 29.47
CA VAL A 95 46.02 -17.68 28.06
C VAL A 95 47.41 -17.12 27.79
N THR A 96 48.10 -17.70 26.80
CA THR A 96 49.45 -17.30 26.39
C THR A 96 49.39 -16.75 24.97
N ARG A 97 49.81 -15.50 24.77
CA ARG A 97 50.15 -14.96 23.45
C ARG A 97 51.57 -15.41 23.11
N ARG A 98 51.75 -16.18 22.04
CA ARG A 98 53.06 -16.67 21.57
C ARG A 98 53.70 -15.73 20.55
N ALA A 99 52.89 -15.10 19.70
CA ALA A 99 53.29 -14.12 18.71
C ALA A 99 52.23 -13.00 18.61
N PRO A 100 52.59 -11.77 18.15
CA PRO A 100 53.95 -11.31 17.83
C PRO A 100 54.79 -10.95 19.07
N SER A 101 54.15 -10.72 20.23
CA SER A 101 54.82 -10.33 21.48
C SER A 101 54.48 -11.31 22.60
N PRO A 102 55.40 -12.19 23.02
CA PRO A 102 55.12 -13.20 24.04
C PRO A 102 54.59 -12.59 25.34
N ASP A 103 53.44 -13.06 25.81
CA ASP A 103 52.82 -12.63 27.06
C ASP A 103 51.88 -13.71 27.60
N ALA A 104 51.61 -13.73 28.91
CA ALA A 104 50.73 -14.73 29.51
C ALA A 104 49.93 -14.16 30.67
N GLY A 105 48.68 -14.61 30.79
CA GLY A 105 47.77 -14.11 31.81
C GLY A 105 46.60 -15.04 32.11
N CYS A 106 46.04 -14.87 33.29
CA CYS A 106 44.82 -15.55 33.71
C CYS A 106 43.61 -14.75 33.22
N VAL A 107 42.73 -15.43 32.49
CA VAL A 107 41.47 -14.91 31.94
C VAL A 107 40.32 -15.67 32.59
N PRO A 108 39.14 -15.06 32.83
CA PRO A 108 37.98 -15.78 33.34
C PRO A 108 37.65 -16.99 32.45
N ALA A 109 37.42 -18.14 33.07
CA ALA A 109 37.14 -19.39 32.36
C ALA A 109 35.94 -19.24 31.40
N GLU A 110 34.88 -18.57 31.85
CA GLU A 110 33.70 -18.30 31.02
C GLU A 110 34.01 -17.51 29.74
N THR A 111 34.93 -16.53 29.81
CA THR A 111 35.34 -15.74 28.63
C THR A 111 36.20 -16.56 27.69
N ALA A 112 37.13 -17.36 28.23
CA ALA A 112 37.94 -18.28 27.44
C ALA A 112 37.06 -19.35 26.75
N ASP A 113 36.09 -19.92 27.47
CA ASP A 113 35.13 -20.89 26.94
C ASP A 113 34.25 -20.28 25.84
N ALA A 114 33.84 -19.01 25.98
CA ALA A 114 33.10 -18.31 24.92
C ALA A 114 33.91 -18.17 23.62
N VAL A 115 35.23 -17.97 23.72
CA VAL A 115 36.13 -17.92 22.56
C VAL A 115 36.39 -19.31 21.97
N LEU A 116 36.58 -20.31 22.83
CA LEU A 116 36.90 -21.69 22.44
C LEU A 116 35.70 -22.53 22.01
N GLY A 117 34.48 -22.13 22.39
CA GLY A 117 33.21 -22.80 22.06
C GLY A 117 32.75 -22.66 20.61
N LEU A 118 33.65 -22.29 19.72
CA LEU A 118 33.46 -22.18 18.28
C LEU A 118 33.39 -23.58 17.65
N SER A 119 32.32 -23.86 16.91
CA SER A 119 32.22 -25.06 16.10
C SER A 119 31.86 -24.70 14.66
N ALA A 120 32.24 -25.57 13.72
CA ALA A 120 31.88 -25.40 12.31
C ALA A 120 30.36 -25.25 12.15
N GLU A 121 29.59 -26.02 12.91
CA GLU A 121 28.13 -26.03 12.86
C GLU A 121 27.49 -24.75 13.39
N ARG A 122 28.00 -24.19 14.50
CA ARG A 122 27.55 -22.90 15.04
C ARG A 122 27.85 -21.73 14.12
N LEU A 123 28.90 -21.86 13.31
CA LEU A 123 29.26 -20.85 12.33
C LEU A 123 28.51 -21.00 11.01
N ARG A 124 27.74 -22.07 10.77
CA ARG A 124 27.03 -22.21 9.50
C ARG A 124 25.94 -21.16 9.44
N ASP A 125 25.97 -20.36 8.39
CA ASP A 125 24.91 -19.38 8.16
C ASP A 125 23.60 -20.06 7.74
N GLN A 126 22.62 -20.02 8.64
CA GLN A 126 21.26 -20.53 8.43
C GLN A 126 20.35 -19.52 7.73
N HIS A 127 20.81 -18.29 7.49
CA HIS A 127 20.02 -17.29 6.79
C HIS A 127 20.01 -17.57 5.28
N VAL A 128 18.86 -17.33 4.66
CA VAL A 128 18.74 -17.42 3.20
C VAL A 128 19.55 -16.29 2.55
N VAL A 129 19.36 -15.06 3.03
CA VAL A 129 20.04 -13.86 2.50
C VAL A 129 21.15 -13.41 3.45
N GLY A 130 22.36 -13.24 2.93
CA GLY A 130 23.51 -12.78 3.70
C GLY A 130 23.82 -11.29 3.52
N THR A 131 23.31 -10.67 2.46
CA THR A 131 23.49 -9.23 2.21
C THR A 131 22.72 -8.41 3.24
N ALA A 132 23.37 -7.40 3.82
CA ALA A 132 22.72 -6.51 4.79
C ALA A 132 21.68 -5.61 4.13
N LYS A 133 20.59 -5.32 4.83
CA LYS A 133 19.45 -4.53 4.31
C LYS A 133 19.89 -3.22 3.66
N ASP A 134 20.73 -2.45 4.35
CA ASP A 134 21.17 -1.13 3.89
C ASP A 134 22.14 -1.19 2.70
N ASP A 135 22.75 -2.35 2.47
CA ASP A 135 23.62 -2.56 1.32
C ASP A 135 22.79 -2.89 0.07
N ILE A 136 21.57 -3.42 0.18
CA ILE A 136 20.75 -3.82 -0.97
C ILE A 136 20.22 -2.57 -1.70
N VAL A 137 20.55 -2.47 -2.99
CA VAL A 137 20.11 -1.39 -3.88
C VAL A 137 19.23 -1.88 -5.03
N GLU A 138 19.25 -3.17 -5.32
CA GLU A 138 18.44 -3.77 -6.37
C GLU A 138 17.97 -5.17 -5.98
N ILE A 139 16.73 -5.50 -6.38
CA ILE A 139 16.15 -6.83 -6.23
C ILE A 139 15.47 -7.21 -7.53
N LEU A 140 15.78 -8.39 -8.04
CA LEU A 140 15.26 -8.92 -9.28
C LEU A 140 14.65 -10.30 -9.05
N TRP A 141 13.38 -10.46 -9.38
CA TRP A 141 12.71 -11.76 -9.42
C TRP A 141 12.48 -12.18 -10.88
N ARG A 142 12.81 -13.43 -11.19
CA ARG A 142 12.50 -14.09 -12.45
C ARG A 142 11.76 -15.39 -12.17
N ALA A 143 10.72 -15.68 -12.93
CA ALA A 143 10.03 -16.97 -12.89
C ALA A 143 9.72 -17.40 -14.34
N PRO A 144 9.80 -18.70 -14.68
CA PRO A 144 9.58 -19.17 -16.06
C PRO A 144 8.25 -18.71 -16.66
N ASP A 145 7.17 -18.76 -15.88
CA ASP A 145 5.80 -18.43 -16.32
C ASP A 145 5.27 -17.11 -15.70
N GLY A 146 6.15 -16.31 -15.07
CA GLY A 146 5.78 -15.13 -14.30
C GLY A 146 6.35 -13.83 -14.89
N PRO A 147 5.82 -12.66 -14.47
CA PRO A 147 6.44 -11.39 -14.82
C PRO A 147 7.81 -11.28 -14.14
N GLU A 148 8.78 -10.73 -14.87
CA GLU A 148 10.02 -10.24 -14.27
C GLU A 148 9.69 -9.02 -13.40
N VAL A 149 10.16 -9.03 -12.15
CA VAL A 149 9.97 -7.92 -11.20
C VAL A 149 11.34 -7.37 -10.85
N GLU A 150 11.54 -6.09 -11.11
CA GLU A 150 12.80 -5.40 -10.83
C GLU A 150 12.50 -4.20 -9.94
N LEU A 151 13.05 -4.22 -8.72
CA LEU A 151 13.05 -3.10 -7.80
C LEU A 151 14.45 -2.51 -7.72
N ALA A 152 14.55 -1.19 -7.77
CA ALA A 152 15.80 -0.47 -7.60
C ALA A 152 15.60 0.72 -6.66
N ARG A 153 16.61 0.98 -5.83
CA ARG A 153 16.67 2.19 -5.02
C ARG A 153 17.07 3.36 -5.92
N ILE A 154 16.20 4.36 -6.01
CA ILE A 154 16.45 5.60 -6.76
C ILE A 154 16.31 6.74 -5.77
N GLU A 155 17.36 7.54 -5.64
CA GLU A 155 17.48 8.57 -4.60
C GLU A 155 17.27 7.98 -3.19
N SER A 156 16.22 8.39 -2.48
CA SER A 156 15.89 7.93 -1.13
C SER A 156 14.85 6.80 -1.08
N GLY A 157 14.21 6.47 -2.20
CA GLY A 157 13.06 5.55 -2.25
C GLY A 157 13.25 4.33 -3.14
N TRP A 158 12.34 3.38 -3.02
CA TRP A 158 12.26 2.21 -3.90
C TRP A 158 11.38 2.50 -5.11
N ASN A 159 11.85 2.10 -6.29
CA ASN A 159 11.11 2.18 -7.53
C ASN A 159 11.08 0.82 -8.20
N MET A 160 9.93 0.48 -8.76
CA MET A 160 9.78 -0.61 -9.70
C MET A 160 10.26 -0.16 -11.08
N ARG A 161 11.05 -0.99 -11.75
CA ARG A 161 11.44 -0.82 -13.16
C ARG A 161 10.70 -1.80 -14.07
N LYS A 162 10.41 -3.00 -13.57
CA LYS A 162 9.60 -4.04 -14.22
C LYS A 162 8.56 -4.63 -13.27
N PRO A 163 7.37 -5.03 -13.74
CA PRO A 163 6.93 -5.01 -15.14
C PRO A 163 6.51 -3.61 -15.64
N VAL A 164 6.25 -2.66 -14.73
CA VAL A 164 5.87 -1.28 -15.07
C VAL A 164 6.71 -0.34 -14.20
N ALA A 165 7.34 0.65 -14.83
CA ALA A 165 8.15 1.62 -14.13
C ALA A 165 7.30 2.54 -13.23
N GLY A 166 7.72 2.77 -11.99
CA GLY A 166 7.06 3.68 -11.06
C GLY A 166 7.49 3.50 -9.60
N PRO A 167 7.02 4.35 -8.68
CA PRO A 167 7.34 4.23 -7.27
C PRO A 167 6.80 2.93 -6.67
N ALA A 168 7.60 2.33 -5.79
CA ALA A 168 7.19 1.22 -4.94
C ALA A 168 6.82 1.73 -3.55
N GLU A 169 5.92 1.03 -2.84
CA GLU A 169 5.56 1.37 -1.46
C GLU A 169 6.74 1.07 -0.53
N SER A 170 7.27 2.09 0.14
CA SER A 170 8.47 1.97 0.97
C SER A 170 8.31 0.99 2.13
N GLU A 171 7.15 0.98 2.80
CA GLU A 171 6.89 0.11 3.96
C GLU A 171 6.75 -1.37 3.56
N PRO A 172 5.91 -1.77 2.58
CA PRO A 172 5.91 -3.13 2.02
C PRO A 172 7.26 -3.62 1.51
N VAL A 173 8.06 -2.76 0.86
CA VAL A 173 9.41 -3.16 0.43
C VAL A 173 10.35 -3.36 1.62
N ALA A 174 10.28 -2.49 2.64
CA ALA A 174 11.07 -2.62 3.85
C ALA A 174 10.71 -3.91 4.62
N GLU A 175 9.42 -4.20 4.78
CA GLU A 175 8.94 -5.43 5.42
C GLU A 175 9.37 -6.68 4.63
N LEU A 176 9.24 -6.65 3.30
CA LEU A 176 9.72 -7.74 2.45
C LEU A 176 11.22 -8.01 2.67
N LEU A 177 12.05 -6.96 2.68
CA LEU A 177 13.48 -7.08 2.92
C LEU A 177 13.79 -7.61 4.32
N ASP A 178 13.12 -7.11 5.35
CA ASP A 178 13.29 -7.60 6.72
C ASP A 178 12.98 -9.10 6.80
N ARG A 179 11.85 -9.54 6.22
CA ARG A 179 11.47 -10.95 6.16
C ARG A 179 12.49 -11.80 5.41
N MET A 180 12.98 -11.35 4.25
CA MET A 180 13.97 -12.11 3.46
C MET A 180 15.32 -12.25 4.18
N ILE A 181 15.76 -11.21 4.89
CA ILE A 181 17.06 -11.15 5.58
C ILE A 181 17.05 -11.88 6.91
N GLU A 182 15.91 -11.85 7.62
CA GLU A 182 15.74 -12.57 8.89
C GLU A 182 15.37 -14.03 8.70
N LEU A 183 15.02 -14.46 7.48
CA LEU A 183 14.60 -15.83 7.24
C LEU A 183 15.76 -16.82 7.41
N GLU A 184 15.61 -17.67 8.42
CA GLU A 184 16.44 -18.84 8.66
C GLU A 184 15.75 -20.11 8.13
N GLY A 185 16.54 -21.08 7.68
CA GLY A 185 16.04 -22.39 7.25
C GLY A 185 16.89 -23.54 7.78
N SER A 186 16.32 -24.74 7.77
CA SER A 186 17.05 -25.97 8.12
C SER A 186 17.82 -26.51 6.92
N PHE A 187 18.98 -27.11 7.16
CA PHE A 187 19.77 -27.72 6.08
C PHE A 187 19.16 -29.04 5.63
N ALA A 188 19.40 -29.39 4.36
CA ALA A 188 19.18 -30.74 3.85
C ALA A 188 20.14 -31.74 4.53
N ASP A 189 19.61 -32.92 4.88
CA ASP A 189 20.43 -34.08 5.21
C ASP A 189 20.98 -34.72 3.93
N GLY A 190 22.29 -34.97 3.89
CA GLY A 190 22.95 -35.62 2.75
C GLY A 190 23.10 -34.71 1.51
N GLU A 191 23.30 -35.34 0.35
CA GLU A 191 23.38 -34.64 -0.94
C GLU A 191 21.99 -34.60 -1.58
N PRO A 192 21.36 -33.42 -1.67
CA PRO A 192 19.98 -33.30 -2.15
C PRO A 192 19.86 -33.41 -3.67
N ASP A 193 18.83 -34.13 -4.13
CA ASP A 193 18.46 -34.21 -5.54
C ASP A 193 17.74 -32.91 -5.97
N LEU A 194 18.42 -32.09 -6.79
CA LEU A 194 17.93 -30.80 -7.24
C LEU A 194 16.69 -30.89 -8.15
N GLU A 195 16.58 -31.95 -8.95
CA GLU A 195 15.40 -32.18 -9.79
C GLU A 195 14.22 -32.59 -8.92
N ALA A 196 14.45 -33.48 -7.96
CA ALA A 196 13.45 -33.84 -6.98
C ALA A 196 13.02 -32.63 -6.14
N LEU A 197 13.86 -31.65 -5.86
CA LEU A 197 13.45 -30.44 -5.13
C LEU A 197 12.80 -29.36 -6.01
N GLY A 198 12.77 -29.54 -7.33
CA GLY A 198 12.28 -28.53 -8.27
C GLY A 198 13.14 -27.27 -8.31
N ILE A 199 14.44 -27.41 -8.02
CA ILE A 199 15.47 -26.38 -8.17
C ILE A 199 16.08 -26.44 -9.58
N ALA A 200 16.04 -27.60 -10.24
CA ALA A 200 16.47 -27.78 -11.61
C ALA A 200 15.29 -28.28 -12.49
N PRO A 201 14.57 -27.40 -13.21
CA PRO A 201 14.67 -25.93 -13.21
C PRO A 201 14.00 -25.29 -11.98
N PRO A 202 14.42 -24.08 -11.57
CA PRO A 202 13.84 -23.42 -10.41
C PRO A 202 12.47 -22.81 -10.73
N ARG A 203 11.58 -22.79 -9.74
CA ARG A 203 10.27 -22.11 -9.83
C ARG A 203 10.43 -20.59 -9.96
N ALA A 204 11.42 -20.04 -9.27
CA ALA A 204 11.80 -18.65 -9.35
C ALA A 204 13.30 -18.47 -9.02
N GLU A 205 13.88 -17.40 -9.53
CA GLU A 205 15.21 -16.92 -9.19
C GLU A 205 15.08 -15.52 -8.58
N VAL A 206 15.75 -15.28 -7.46
CA VAL A 206 15.87 -13.96 -6.85
C VAL A 206 17.33 -13.54 -6.87
N VAL A 207 17.59 -12.33 -7.37
CA VAL A 207 18.92 -11.74 -7.40
C VAL A 207 18.89 -10.45 -6.58
N LEU A 208 19.78 -10.36 -5.60
CA LEU A 208 19.98 -9.19 -4.76
C LEU A 208 21.31 -8.54 -5.14
N ARG A 209 21.30 -7.24 -5.43
CA ARG A 209 22.51 -6.46 -5.71
C ARG A 209 22.78 -5.49 -4.58
N GLY A 210 23.99 -5.58 -4.01
CA GLY A 210 24.47 -4.71 -2.95
C GLY A 210 25.18 -3.47 -3.49
N LEU A 211 25.43 -2.44 -2.68
CA LEU A 211 26.22 -1.25 -3.04
C LEU A 211 27.58 -1.66 -3.65
N PRO A 212 28.07 -0.96 -4.71
CA PRO A 212 29.33 -1.31 -5.34
C PRO A 212 30.46 -1.13 -4.31
N GLU A 213 31.42 -2.04 -4.26
CA GLU A 213 32.57 -1.90 -3.37
C GLU A 213 33.46 -0.71 -3.78
N ARG A 214 34.30 -0.19 -2.86
CA ARG A 214 35.21 0.91 -3.23
C ARG A 214 36.24 0.38 -4.22
N GLY A 215 36.31 0.98 -5.41
CA GLY A 215 37.26 0.58 -6.45
C GLY A 215 36.80 -0.58 -7.33
N VAL A 216 35.55 -1.02 -7.20
CA VAL A 216 34.91 -2.02 -8.08
C VAL A 216 33.97 -1.30 -9.04
N GLU A 217 34.07 -1.61 -10.34
CA GLU A 217 33.17 -1.06 -11.35
C GLU A 217 31.75 -1.63 -11.19
N GLU A 218 30.74 -0.90 -11.65
CA GLU A 218 29.32 -1.31 -11.53
C GLU A 218 29.03 -2.62 -12.26
N ALA A 219 29.77 -2.93 -13.33
CA ALA A 219 29.67 -4.21 -14.05
C ALA A 219 30.16 -5.42 -13.24
N ASP A 220 31.02 -5.17 -12.25
CA ASP A 220 31.57 -6.18 -11.33
C ASP A 220 30.84 -6.15 -9.98
N GLN A 221 29.70 -5.46 -9.91
CA GLN A 221 28.89 -5.38 -8.71
C GLN A 221 28.35 -6.77 -8.35
N ARG A 222 28.58 -7.15 -7.10
CA ARG A 222 28.31 -8.48 -6.62
C ARG A 222 26.80 -8.75 -6.50
N GLU A 223 26.40 -9.90 -7.03
CA GLU A 223 25.05 -10.46 -6.95
C GLU A 223 24.99 -11.58 -5.91
N GLU A 224 23.95 -11.61 -5.09
CA GLU A 224 23.57 -12.79 -4.31
C GLU A 224 22.34 -13.42 -4.97
N ARG A 225 22.45 -14.69 -5.38
CA ARG A 225 21.38 -15.38 -6.12
C ARG A 225 20.78 -16.54 -5.33
N ILE A 226 19.44 -16.55 -5.27
CA ILE A 226 18.62 -17.56 -4.61
C ILE A 226 17.73 -18.25 -5.64
N GLU A 227 17.82 -19.57 -5.74
CA GLU A 227 16.94 -20.42 -6.55
C GLU A 227 15.83 -20.99 -5.66
N VAL A 228 14.58 -20.87 -6.10
CA VAL A 228 13.39 -21.29 -5.36
C VAL A 228 12.87 -22.61 -5.93
N GLY A 229 12.77 -23.63 -5.08
CA GLY A 229 12.27 -24.95 -5.41
C GLY A 229 10.74 -25.04 -5.50
N ALA A 230 10.25 -26.26 -5.71
CA ALA A 230 8.82 -26.56 -5.63
C ALA A 230 8.34 -26.61 -4.17
N ALA A 231 7.10 -26.18 -3.92
CA ALA A 231 6.46 -26.36 -2.62
C ALA A 231 6.02 -27.82 -2.44
N ARG A 232 6.43 -28.47 -1.34
CA ARG A 232 6.10 -29.86 -1.01
C ARG A 232 6.00 -30.02 0.51
N ASP A 233 4.99 -30.77 0.97
CA ASP A 233 4.79 -31.07 2.38
C ASP A 233 4.80 -29.82 3.30
N GLY A 234 4.32 -28.69 2.79
CA GLY A 234 4.30 -27.40 3.51
C GLY A 234 5.65 -26.69 3.61
N GLN A 235 6.69 -27.17 2.90
CA GLN A 235 8.02 -26.58 2.86
C GLN A 235 8.43 -26.20 1.43
N VAL A 236 9.41 -25.31 1.33
CA VAL A 236 10.07 -24.91 0.08
C VAL A 236 11.57 -25.00 0.28
N ALA A 237 12.27 -25.58 -0.69
CA ALA A 237 13.72 -25.57 -0.75
C ALA A 237 14.22 -24.27 -1.40
N LEU A 238 15.13 -23.56 -0.75
CA LEU A 238 15.79 -22.37 -1.25
C LEU A 238 17.29 -22.67 -1.38
N ARG A 239 17.83 -22.55 -2.59
CA ARG A 239 19.26 -22.77 -2.85
C ARG A 239 19.98 -21.45 -2.99
N ARG A 240 20.99 -21.22 -2.15
CA ARG A 240 21.97 -20.17 -2.36
C ARG A 240 22.94 -20.61 -3.44
N VAL A 241 23.01 -19.89 -4.55
CA VAL A 241 23.90 -20.25 -5.66
C VAL A 241 25.36 -20.05 -5.27
N ASP A 242 25.64 -19.03 -4.47
CA ASP A 242 26.99 -18.65 -4.03
C ASP A 242 27.77 -19.80 -3.36
N ASP A 243 27.14 -20.54 -2.45
CA ASP A 243 27.78 -21.65 -1.72
C ASP A 243 27.10 -23.02 -1.94
N GLY A 244 26.13 -23.06 -2.86
CA GLY A 244 25.39 -24.27 -3.24
C GLY A 244 24.48 -24.84 -2.15
N ARG A 245 24.33 -24.17 -1.00
CA ARG A 245 23.55 -24.68 0.13
C ARG A 245 22.06 -24.59 -0.14
N ILE A 246 21.35 -25.62 0.33
CA ILE A 246 19.89 -25.71 0.28
C ILE A 246 19.36 -25.58 1.70
N LEU A 247 18.44 -24.63 1.88
CA LEU A 247 17.72 -24.38 3.12
C LEU A 247 16.24 -24.70 2.90
N PHE A 248 15.64 -25.43 3.83
CA PHE A 248 14.21 -25.68 3.87
C PHE A 248 13.54 -24.66 4.78
N VAL A 249 12.54 -23.99 4.24
CA VAL A 249 11.70 -23.02 4.94
C VAL A 249 10.24 -23.40 4.80
N SER A 250 9.36 -22.78 5.59
CA SER A 250 7.93 -22.97 5.42
C SER A 250 7.47 -22.48 4.04
N GLU A 251 6.38 -23.03 3.50
CA GLU A 251 5.79 -22.53 2.26
C GLU A 251 5.37 -21.05 2.39
N GLU A 252 4.94 -20.63 3.58
CA GLU A 252 4.58 -19.24 3.85
C GLU A 252 5.77 -18.31 3.69
N ASP A 253 6.92 -18.66 4.25
CA ASP A 253 8.14 -17.86 4.15
C ASP A 253 8.76 -17.92 2.75
N GLY A 254 8.71 -19.08 2.09
CA GLY A 254 9.19 -19.24 0.72
C GLY A 254 8.50 -18.30 -0.29
N ARG A 255 7.28 -17.82 0.04
CA ARG A 255 6.54 -16.87 -0.80
C ARG A 255 7.18 -15.49 -0.93
N PHE A 256 8.06 -15.09 -0.01
CA PHE A 256 8.80 -13.82 -0.13
C PHE A 256 9.81 -13.83 -1.29
N PHE A 257 10.19 -15.02 -1.77
CA PHE A 257 11.11 -15.20 -2.88
C PHE A 257 10.38 -15.40 -4.23
N LEU A 258 9.07 -15.17 -4.29
CA LEU A 258 8.27 -15.25 -5.51
C LEU A 258 7.86 -13.85 -6.01
N PRO A 259 7.77 -13.62 -7.33
CA PRO A 259 7.43 -12.31 -7.89
C PRO A 259 6.00 -11.88 -7.51
N ARG A 260 5.87 -10.70 -6.89
CA ARG A 260 4.59 -10.12 -6.45
C ARG A 260 4.51 -8.61 -6.73
N PRO A 261 4.50 -8.17 -8.01
CA PRO A 261 4.61 -6.75 -8.34
C PRO A 261 3.46 -5.92 -7.77
N SER A 262 2.25 -6.48 -7.73
CA SER A 262 1.06 -5.81 -7.21
C SER A 262 1.13 -5.47 -5.71
N ALA A 263 1.90 -6.23 -4.92
CA ALA A 263 2.06 -6.00 -3.48
C ALA A 263 3.07 -4.88 -3.18
N LEU A 264 3.95 -4.58 -4.14
CA LEU A 264 5.07 -3.66 -3.96
C LEU A 264 4.83 -2.31 -4.66
N ARG A 265 3.90 -2.25 -5.63
CA ARG A 265 3.59 -1.02 -6.37
C ARG A 265 2.89 0.01 -5.49
N SER A 266 3.22 1.29 -5.67
CA SER A 266 2.48 2.39 -5.05
C SER A 266 0.98 2.30 -5.29
N THR A 267 0.21 2.50 -4.23
CA THR A 267 -1.24 2.64 -4.23
C THR A 267 -1.68 4.06 -4.56
N GLN A 268 -0.77 5.05 -4.58
CA GLN A 268 -1.06 6.41 -4.99
C GLN A 268 -1.27 6.45 -6.52
N ILE A 269 -2.52 6.66 -6.95
CA ILE A 269 -2.88 6.70 -8.37
C ILE A 269 -2.86 8.11 -8.93
N LEU A 270 -3.37 9.07 -8.14
CA LEU A 270 -3.47 10.45 -8.57
C LEU A 270 -3.25 11.41 -7.40
N GLU A 271 -2.36 12.37 -7.59
CA GLU A 271 -2.14 13.47 -6.65
C GLU A 271 -2.20 14.79 -7.42
N VAL A 272 -3.21 15.60 -7.10
CA VAL A 272 -3.48 16.91 -7.72
C VAL A 272 -3.85 17.90 -6.63
N SER A 273 -3.29 19.10 -6.69
CA SER A 273 -3.65 20.16 -5.75
C SER A 273 -5.09 20.64 -5.97
N LEU A 274 -5.84 20.93 -4.90
CA LEU A 274 -7.22 21.44 -5.03
C LEU A 274 -7.26 22.76 -5.84
N ALA A 275 -6.24 23.60 -5.70
CA ALA A 275 -6.10 24.84 -6.43
C ALA A 275 -5.89 24.64 -7.94
N ALA A 276 -5.41 23.48 -8.37
CA ALA A 276 -5.25 23.14 -9.77
C ALA A 276 -6.50 22.58 -10.44
N VAL A 277 -7.49 22.14 -9.68
CA VAL A 277 -8.70 21.55 -10.27
C VAL A 277 -9.49 22.61 -11.05
N ARG A 278 -9.81 22.31 -12.31
CA ARG A 278 -10.52 23.18 -13.25
C ARG A 278 -11.83 22.60 -13.74
N GLY A 279 -12.01 21.28 -13.71
CA GLY A 279 -13.20 20.66 -14.25
C GLY A 279 -13.37 19.19 -13.85
N LEU A 280 -14.61 18.71 -13.96
CA LEU A 280 -14.96 17.30 -13.83
C LEU A 280 -15.87 16.90 -14.98
N ARG A 281 -15.58 15.76 -15.61
CA ARG A 281 -16.50 15.09 -16.55
C ARG A 281 -16.85 13.70 -16.05
N LEU A 282 -18.14 13.40 -16.04
CA LEU A 282 -18.66 12.08 -15.73
C LEU A 282 -19.48 11.61 -16.93
N ASP A 283 -19.18 10.41 -17.41
CA ASP A 283 -20.00 9.68 -18.36
C ASP A 283 -20.35 8.34 -17.72
N CYS A 284 -21.49 8.28 -17.02
CA CYS A 284 -21.92 7.10 -16.28
C CYS A 284 -23.24 6.58 -16.82
N LYS A 285 -23.27 5.38 -17.42
CA LYS A 285 -24.48 4.73 -17.96
C LYS A 285 -25.37 5.67 -18.81
N GLY A 286 -24.76 6.45 -19.69
CA GLY A 286 -25.46 7.40 -20.56
C GLY A 286 -25.80 8.76 -19.92
N ARG A 287 -25.55 8.93 -18.62
CA ARG A 287 -25.59 10.23 -17.95
C ARG A 287 -24.25 10.93 -18.13
N LYS A 288 -24.25 11.97 -18.96
CA LYS A 288 -23.11 12.86 -19.17
C LYS A 288 -23.26 14.12 -18.33
N GLN A 289 -22.22 14.43 -17.57
CA GLN A 289 -22.15 15.63 -16.74
C GLN A 289 -20.78 16.26 -16.91
N HIS A 290 -20.74 17.57 -17.11
CA HIS A 290 -19.50 18.32 -17.21
C HIS A 290 -19.64 19.60 -16.42
N VAL A 291 -18.81 19.76 -15.39
CA VAL A 291 -18.73 21.00 -14.63
C VAL A 291 -17.35 21.63 -14.80
N THR A 292 -17.32 22.95 -14.93
CA THR A 292 -16.09 23.74 -15.03
C THR A 292 -16.02 24.75 -13.90
N ARG A 293 -14.82 24.98 -13.38
CA ARG A 293 -14.56 25.99 -12.35
C ARG A 293 -14.18 27.31 -13.00
N LEU A 294 -14.95 28.35 -12.72
CA LEU A 294 -14.70 29.70 -13.19
C LEU A 294 -13.51 30.35 -12.47
N PRO A 295 -12.90 31.41 -13.03
CA PRO A 295 -11.81 32.15 -12.37
C PRO A 295 -12.18 32.69 -10.98
N ALA A 296 -13.45 33.06 -10.77
CA ALA A 296 -13.97 33.50 -9.48
C ALA A 296 -14.14 32.37 -8.45
N GLY A 297 -13.86 31.11 -8.83
CA GLY A 297 -13.90 29.94 -7.95
C GLY A 297 -15.23 29.19 -7.91
N SER A 298 -16.30 29.76 -8.48
CA SER A 298 -17.61 29.11 -8.63
C SER A 298 -17.61 28.03 -9.71
N TRP A 299 -18.58 27.12 -9.65
CA TRP A 299 -18.76 26.04 -10.61
C TRP A 299 -19.92 26.30 -11.56
N THR A 300 -19.74 26.00 -12.84
CA THR A 300 -20.78 26.01 -13.88
C THR A 300 -21.01 24.61 -14.41
N LEU A 301 -22.26 24.30 -14.76
CA LEU A 301 -22.64 23.06 -15.43
C LEU A 301 -22.67 23.32 -16.93
N GLU A 302 -21.75 22.69 -17.66
CA GLU A 302 -21.65 22.78 -19.12
C GLU A 302 -22.51 21.71 -19.82
N GLU A 303 -22.61 20.52 -19.20
CA GLU A 303 -23.44 19.42 -19.69
C GLU A 303 -24.11 18.69 -18.51
N PRO A 304 -25.39 18.32 -18.61
CA PRO A 304 -26.31 18.77 -19.65
C PRO A 304 -26.67 20.25 -19.46
N LYS A 305 -27.14 20.90 -20.54
CA LYS A 305 -27.63 22.28 -20.45
C LYS A 305 -28.96 22.29 -19.70
N THR A 306 -28.97 22.86 -18.50
CA THR A 306 -30.15 23.02 -17.65
C THR A 306 -30.08 24.35 -16.90
N SER A 307 -31.21 24.83 -16.39
CA SER A 307 -31.31 26.00 -15.52
C SER A 307 -30.88 25.73 -14.07
N LEU A 308 -30.65 24.46 -13.71
CA LEU A 308 -30.20 24.09 -12.36
C LEU A 308 -28.77 24.56 -12.11
N SER A 309 -28.55 25.10 -10.91
CA SER A 309 -27.22 25.38 -10.39
C SER A 309 -26.46 24.10 -10.06
N VAL A 310 -25.13 24.19 -9.95
CA VAL A 310 -24.27 23.07 -9.56
C VAL A 310 -24.38 22.80 -8.06
N ASP A 311 -24.44 21.52 -7.68
CA ASP A 311 -24.26 21.08 -6.28
C ASP A 311 -22.76 21.05 -5.96
N VAL A 312 -22.26 22.13 -5.34
CA VAL A 312 -20.84 22.27 -4.98
C VAL A 312 -20.38 21.17 -4.03
N GLY A 313 -21.28 20.64 -3.17
CA GLY A 313 -20.98 19.53 -2.27
C GLY A 313 -20.71 18.23 -3.02
N SER A 314 -21.52 17.94 -4.04
CA SER A 314 -21.38 16.74 -4.89
C SER A 314 -20.13 16.81 -5.76
N VAL A 315 -19.85 17.98 -6.35
CA VAL A 315 -18.59 18.23 -7.07
C VAL A 315 -17.39 18.10 -6.13
N GLY A 316 -17.48 18.65 -4.92
CA GLY A 316 -16.45 18.53 -3.88
C GLY A 316 -16.18 17.08 -3.49
N ALA A 317 -17.23 16.27 -3.31
CA ALA A 317 -17.10 14.86 -2.96
C ALA A 317 -16.32 14.07 -4.01
N ILE A 318 -16.62 14.24 -5.30
CA ILE A 318 -15.87 13.56 -6.38
C ILE A 318 -14.45 14.09 -6.46
N THR A 319 -14.28 15.42 -6.41
CA THR A 319 -12.96 16.06 -6.46
C THR A 319 -12.05 15.53 -5.36
N GLU A 320 -12.56 15.43 -4.12
CA GLU A 320 -11.81 14.94 -2.98
C GLU A 320 -11.38 13.48 -3.16
N ASN A 321 -12.27 12.62 -3.66
CA ASN A 321 -11.95 11.22 -3.93
C ASN A 321 -10.93 11.03 -5.07
N LEU A 322 -10.90 11.96 -6.04
CA LEU A 322 -9.99 11.86 -7.20
C LEU A 322 -8.63 12.50 -6.94
N ARG A 323 -8.58 13.69 -6.34
CA ARG A 323 -7.35 14.49 -6.24
C ARG A 323 -6.27 13.83 -5.38
N GLN A 324 -6.64 12.91 -4.51
CA GLN A 324 -5.75 12.09 -3.69
C GLN A 324 -6.10 10.60 -3.86
N LEU A 325 -6.47 10.19 -5.08
CA LEU A 325 -6.93 8.83 -5.33
C LEU A 325 -5.85 7.82 -4.94
N LYS A 326 -6.14 7.02 -3.92
CA LYS A 326 -5.40 5.83 -3.55
C LYS A 326 -6.21 4.58 -3.92
N ALA A 327 -5.56 3.64 -4.58
CA ALA A 327 -6.06 2.29 -4.74
C ALA A 327 -6.16 1.62 -3.35
N LEU A 328 -7.23 0.86 -3.11
CA LEU A 328 -7.29 -0.01 -1.93
C LEU A 328 -6.33 -1.20 -2.06
N ARG A 329 -6.13 -1.67 -3.29
CA ARG A 329 -5.20 -2.74 -3.67
C ARG A 329 -5.11 -2.85 -5.19
N TRP A 330 -3.98 -3.34 -5.68
CA TRP A 330 -3.83 -3.80 -7.05
C TRP A 330 -4.44 -5.20 -7.23
N ILE A 331 -5.07 -5.45 -8.37
CA ILE A 331 -5.79 -6.70 -8.67
C ILE A 331 -5.11 -7.48 -9.79
N ALA A 332 -4.74 -6.80 -10.88
CA ALA A 332 -4.15 -7.43 -12.05
C ALA A 332 -3.35 -6.40 -12.87
N GLU A 333 -2.38 -6.88 -13.64
CA GLU A 333 -1.62 -6.04 -14.57
C GLU A 333 -2.42 -5.64 -15.82
N ARG A 334 -3.51 -6.38 -16.11
CA ARG A 334 -4.40 -6.14 -17.26
C ARG A 334 -5.85 -6.41 -16.88
N PRO A 335 -6.82 -5.76 -17.54
CA PRO A 335 -8.24 -6.05 -17.35
C PRO A 335 -8.58 -7.47 -17.79
N ALA A 336 -9.46 -8.11 -17.02
CA ALA A 336 -10.16 -9.33 -17.38
C ALA A 336 -11.66 -9.00 -17.57
N PRO A 337 -12.43 -9.81 -18.33
CA PRO A 337 -13.85 -9.55 -18.57
C PRO A 337 -14.67 -9.34 -17.28
N ALA A 338 -14.34 -10.06 -16.22
CA ALA A 338 -15.00 -9.95 -14.91
C ALA A 338 -14.85 -8.56 -14.24
N HIS A 339 -13.93 -7.72 -14.71
CA HIS A 339 -13.75 -6.37 -14.19
C HIS A 339 -14.70 -5.35 -14.83
N GLU A 340 -15.35 -5.68 -15.96
CA GLU A 340 -16.22 -4.76 -16.72
C GLU A 340 -15.55 -3.41 -17.05
N LEU A 341 -14.26 -3.43 -17.42
CA LEU A 341 -13.49 -2.21 -17.73
C LEU A 341 -13.42 -1.88 -19.23
N ASP A 342 -13.87 -2.79 -20.10
CA ASP A 342 -14.04 -2.53 -21.53
C ASP A 342 -15.35 -1.76 -21.80
N GLU A 343 -16.38 -2.05 -20.99
CA GLU A 343 -17.64 -1.29 -20.93
C GLU A 343 -17.84 -0.74 -19.51
N PRO A 344 -17.02 0.23 -19.09
CA PRO A 344 -17.08 0.76 -17.73
C PRO A 344 -18.45 1.41 -17.48
N TRP A 345 -19.07 1.11 -16.33
CA TRP A 345 -20.34 1.75 -15.99
C TRP A 345 -20.18 3.26 -15.78
N CYS A 346 -18.96 3.72 -15.45
CA CYS A 346 -18.65 5.14 -15.46
C CYS A 346 -17.21 5.46 -15.87
N LYS A 347 -17.07 6.52 -16.66
CA LYS A 347 -15.82 7.21 -16.95
C LYS A 347 -15.80 8.55 -16.23
N VAL A 348 -14.82 8.75 -15.35
CA VAL A 348 -14.64 9.98 -14.57
C VAL A 348 -13.36 10.66 -14.99
N THR A 349 -13.41 11.94 -15.36
CA THR A 349 -12.25 12.72 -15.80
C THR A 349 -12.09 13.94 -14.91
N LEU A 350 -10.93 14.06 -14.25
CA LEU A 350 -10.50 15.27 -13.56
C LEU A 350 -9.68 16.12 -14.51
N GLU A 351 -10.04 17.39 -14.65
CA GLU A 351 -9.26 18.37 -15.39
C GLU A 351 -8.49 19.26 -14.43
N SER A 352 -7.18 19.34 -14.61
CA SER A 352 -6.30 20.12 -13.75
C SER A 352 -5.39 21.03 -14.55
N GLU A 353 -4.93 22.11 -13.92
CA GLU A 353 -3.96 23.04 -14.47
C GLU A 353 -2.91 23.39 -13.41
N GLU A 354 -1.68 22.88 -13.58
CA GLU A 354 -0.53 23.10 -12.68
C GLU A 354 0.62 23.69 -13.48
N GLY A 355 1.21 24.79 -13.00
CA GLY A 355 2.28 25.48 -13.73
C GLY A 355 1.86 26.00 -15.11
N GLY A 356 0.57 26.19 -15.37
CA GLY A 356 0.01 26.58 -16.68
C GLY A 356 -0.20 25.40 -17.64
N GLU A 357 0.16 24.17 -17.26
CA GLU A 357 -0.04 22.98 -18.08
C GLU A 357 -1.39 22.33 -17.74
N LYS A 358 -2.25 22.16 -18.76
CA LYS A 358 -3.55 21.50 -18.61
C LYS A 358 -3.40 19.99 -18.75
N ARG A 359 -3.88 19.23 -17.76
CA ARG A 359 -3.88 17.76 -17.75
C ARG A 359 -5.29 17.21 -17.58
N ARG A 360 -5.51 16.02 -18.14
CA ARG A 360 -6.78 15.27 -18.01
C ARG A 360 -6.48 13.90 -17.43
N HIS A 361 -6.98 13.64 -16.24
CA HIS A 361 -6.82 12.38 -15.54
C HIS A 361 -8.11 11.59 -15.65
N THR A 362 -8.12 10.54 -16.47
CA THR A 362 -9.32 9.77 -16.76
C THR A 362 -9.27 8.41 -16.07
N LEU A 363 -10.27 8.14 -15.24
CA LEU A 363 -10.48 6.88 -14.56
C LEU A 363 -11.69 6.16 -15.13
N LEU A 364 -11.56 4.86 -15.37
CA LEU A 364 -12.64 3.97 -15.76
C LEU A 364 -13.05 3.13 -14.55
N LEU A 365 -14.34 3.15 -14.22
CA LEU A 365 -14.95 2.38 -13.13
C LEU A 365 -15.78 1.25 -13.72
N GLY A 366 -15.40 0.02 -13.36
CA GLY A 366 -16.05 -1.22 -13.76
C GLY A 366 -16.86 -1.85 -12.62
N ALA A 367 -16.98 -3.16 -12.63
CA ALA A 367 -17.87 -3.90 -11.74
C ALA A 367 -17.61 -3.62 -10.24
N PRO A 368 -18.65 -3.63 -9.38
CA PRO A 368 -18.49 -3.53 -7.94
C PRO A 368 -17.72 -4.75 -7.39
N THR A 369 -16.94 -4.53 -6.33
CA THR A 369 -16.17 -5.57 -5.66
C THR A 369 -16.09 -5.28 -4.16
N GLN A 370 -15.43 -6.16 -3.39
CA GLN A 370 -15.26 -5.95 -1.96
C GLN A 370 -14.47 -4.67 -1.68
N GLY A 371 -15.13 -3.72 -1.01
CA GLY A 371 -14.57 -2.42 -0.61
C GLY A 371 -14.74 -1.29 -1.63
N GLY A 372 -15.21 -1.55 -2.85
CA GLY A 372 -15.30 -0.52 -3.87
C GLY A 372 -15.63 -1.04 -5.27
N TYR A 373 -14.89 -0.55 -6.26
CA TYR A 373 -15.11 -0.87 -7.68
C TYR A 373 -13.77 -1.23 -8.34
N PHE A 374 -13.77 -2.16 -9.29
CA PHE A 374 -12.62 -2.31 -10.16
C PHE A 374 -12.43 -1.03 -10.96
N ALA A 375 -11.18 -0.61 -11.12
CA ALA A 375 -10.83 0.62 -11.80
C ALA A 375 -9.48 0.51 -12.52
N LYS A 376 -9.32 1.33 -13.56
CA LYS A 376 -8.02 1.59 -14.22
C LYS A 376 -7.95 3.03 -14.71
N GLN A 377 -6.75 3.58 -14.82
CA GLN A 377 -6.53 4.82 -15.58
C GLN A 377 -6.68 4.52 -17.08
N SER A 378 -7.13 5.48 -17.88
CA SER A 378 -7.36 5.23 -19.32
C SER A 378 -6.07 4.96 -20.10
N ASP A 379 -4.94 5.47 -19.61
CA ASP A 379 -3.60 5.39 -20.19
C ASP A 379 -2.73 4.28 -19.59
N ALA A 380 -3.26 3.52 -18.62
CA ALA A 380 -2.55 2.41 -17.98
C ALA A 380 -3.40 1.12 -17.97
N PRO A 381 -2.81 -0.06 -18.22
CA PRO A 381 -3.56 -1.32 -18.28
C PRO A 381 -3.85 -1.91 -16.89
N ALA A 382 -3.12 -1.50 -15.85
CA ALA A 382 -3.21 -2.11 -14.54
C ALA A 382 -4.54 -1.81 -13.85
N VAL A 383 -5.07 -2.84 -13.18
CA VAL A 383 -6.37 -2.82 -12.52
C VAL A 383 -6.18 -2.78 -11.03
N PHE A 384 -6.94 -1.90 -10.38
CA PHE A 384 -6.97 -1.75 -8.94
C PHE A 384 -8.40 -1.62 -8.43
N VAL A 385 -8.57 -1.60 -7.11
CA VAL A 385 -9.86 -1.31 -6.47
C VAL A 385 -9.92 0.16 -6.06
N ALA A 386 -10.79 0.94 -6.70
CA ALA A 386 -11.08 2.30 -6.28
C ALA A 386 -12.03 2.31 -5.06
N PRO A 387 -11.91 3.28 -4.14
CA PRO A 387 -12.77 3.35 -2.96
C PRO A 387 -14.27 3.43 -3.29
N LYS A 388 -15.11 2.80 -2.47
CA LYS A 388 -16.58 2.84 -2.62
C LYS A 388 -17.14 4.26 -2.67
N GLY A 389 -16.54 5.20 -1.94
CA GLY A 389 -16.94 6.62 -1.92
C GLY A 389 -16.92 7.27 -3.29
N LEU A 390 -15.89 6.99 -4.11
CA LEU A 390 -15.78 7.53 -5.46
C LEU A 390 -16.93 7.05 -6.36
N GLY A 391 -17.20 5.74 -6.38
CA GLY A 391 -18.28 5.19 -7.21
C GLY A 391 -19.66 5.63 -6.71
N ALA A 392 -19.87 5.74 -5.40
CA ALA A 392 -21.11 6.28 -4.85
C ALA A 392 -21.33 7.75 -5.24
N ALA A 393 -20.30 8.58 -5.19
CA ALA A 393 -20.38 9.99 -5.58
C ALA A 393 -20.59 10.14 -7.10
N ALA A 394 -19.93 9.32 -7.93
CA ALA A 394 -20.11 9.34 -9.39
C ALA A 394 -21.52 8.89 -9.84
N GLN A 395 -22.26 8.18 -8.97
CA GLN A 395 -23.66 7.82 -9.23
C GLN A 395 -24.65 8.98 -9.03
N GLU A 396 -24.24 10.11 -8.47
CA GLU A 396 -25.11 11.26 -8.25
C GLU A 396 -25.12 12.24 -9.43
N TRP A 397 -26.16 13.06 -9.48
CA TRP A 397 -26.15 14.25 -10.32
C TRP A 397 -25.40 15.39 -9.63
N LEU A 398 -24.68 16.21 -10.40
CA LEU A 398 -23.90 17.37 -9.94
C LEU A 398 -24.75 18.65 -9.92
N VAL A 399 -26.06 18.54 -9.99
CA VAL A 399 -27.01 19.66 -9.91
C VAL A 399 -27.56 19.82 -8.50
N SER A 400 -27.85 21.06 -8.13
CA SER A 400 -28.25 21.45 -6.79
C SER A 400 -29.52 20.72 -6.34
N ARG A 401 -29.45 20.15 -5.14
CA ARG A 401 -30.59 19.58 -4.42
C ARG A 401 -31.46 20.62 -3.73
N SER A 402 -31.00 21.88 -3.66
CA SER A 402 -31.73 22.98 -3.01
C SER A 402 -32.74 23.68 -3.93
N TRP A 403 -32.93 23.24 -5.17
CA TRP A 403 -33.86 23.88 -6.13
C TRP A 403 -35.30 23.99 -5.60
N LEU A 404 -35.73 23.02 -4.80
CA LEU A 404 -37.07 22.96 -4.23
C LEU A 404 -37.23 23.87 -3.00
N MET A 405 -36.13 24.37 -2.43
CA MET A 405 -36.19 25.33 -1.34
C MET A 405 -36.75 26.66 -1.86
N THR A 406 -37.56 27.32 -1.04
CA THR A 406 -38.07 28.67 -1.31
C THR A 406 -37.72 29.56 -0.13
N ASP A 407 -37.27 30.78 -0.38
CA ASP A 407 -37.05 31.76 0.69
C ASP A 407 -38.39 32.08 1.37
N GLU A 408 -38.53 31.65 2.62
CA GLU A 408 -39.75 31.77 3.43
C GLU A 408 -40.24 33.22 3.56
N ALA A 409 -39.32 34.19 3.53
CA ALA A 409 -39.64 35.61 3.63
C ALA A 409 -40.35 36.13 2.38
N THR A 410 -40.13 35.49 1.23
CA THR A 410 -40.72 35.89 -0.06
C THR A 410 -42.06 35.24 -0.33
N ILE A 411 -42.44 34.20 0.42
CA ILE A 411 -43.67 33.44 0.18
C ILE A 411 -44.88 34.29 0.57
N ARG A 412 -45.69 34.64 -0.43
CA ARG A 412 -46.92 35.42 -0.28
C ARG A 412 -48.13 34.53 -0.08
N LYS A 413 -48.26 33.49 -0.91
CA LYS A 413 -49.44 32.62 -0.93
C LYS A 413 -49.04 31.19 -1.29
N VAL A 414 -49.62 30.22 -0.58
CA VAL A 414 -49.47 28.80 -0.89
C VAL A 414 -50.83 28.14 -0.99
N THR A 415 -51.02 27.37 -2.05
CA THR A 415 -52.19 26.50 -2.26
C THR A 415 -51.74 25.05 -2.25
N LEU A 416 -52.36 24.25 -1.39
CA LEU A 416 -52.21 22.80 -1.33
C LEU A 416 -53.44 22.15 -1.97
N LEU A 417 -53.24 21.20 -2.88
CA LEU A 417 -54.30 20.40 -3.48
C LEU A 417 -53.93 18.91 -3.36
N GLY A 418 -54.66 18.19 -2.52
CA GLY A 418 -54.51 16.75 -2.33
C GLY A 418 -55.13 15.94 -3.46
N ARG A 419 -54.73 14.67 -3.55
CA ARG A 419 -55.24 13.71 -4.54
C ARG A 419 -56.75 13.46 -4.46
N ASP A 420 -57.31 13.54 -3.26
CA ASP A 420 -58.75 13.40 -2.98
C ASP A 420 -59.57 14.66 -3.35
N GLY A 421 -58.90 15.71 -3.85
CA GLY A 421 -59.51 16.99 -4.17
C GLY A 421 -59.56 17.95 -2.99
N ALA A 422 -59.06 17.57 -1.80
CA ALA A 422 -58.95 18.47 -0.66
C ALA A 422 -58.06 19.67 -1.03
N ARG A 423 -58.55 20.88 -0.75
CA ARG A 423 -57.84 22.13 -1.06
C ARG A 423 -57.70 22.97 0.19
N ARG A 424 -56.46 23.39 0.49
CA ARG A 424 -56.14 24.39 1.52
C ARG A 424 -55.37 25.53 0.91
N GLU A 425 -55.55 26.73 1.45
CA GLU A 425 -54.87 27.93 0.98
C GLU A 425 -54.49 28.79 2.18
N VAL A 426 -53.27 29.32 2.15
CA VAL A 426 -52.78 30.28 3.14
C VAL A 426 -52.13 31.46 2.41
N GLU A 427 -52.46 32.68 2.82
CA GLU A 427 -51.96 33.92 2.23
C GLU A 427 -51.45 34.86 3.34
N ARG A 428 -50.32 35.54 3.10
CA ARG A 428 -49.85 36.62 3.97
C ARG A 428 -50.63 37.90 3.69
N ARG A 429 -51.23 38.48 4.73
CA ARG A 429 -51.87 39.81 4.70
C ARG A 429 -51.34 40.66 5.84
N GLY A 430 -50.78 41.82 5.53
CA GLY A 430 -50.17 42.69 6.54
C GLY A 430 -49.04 42.02 7.33
N GLY A 431 -48.27 41.13 6.67
CA GLY A 431 -47.14 40.41 7.27
C GLY A 431 -47.50 39.15 8.08
N ALA A 432 -48.80 38.83 8.25
CA ALA A 432 -49.25 37.64 8.96
C ALA A 432 -49.99 36.68 8.04
N TRP A 433 -49.84 35.37 8.27
CA TRP A 433 -50.59 34.33 7.57
C TRP A 433 -52.08 34.35 7.94
N SER A 434 -52.95 34.14 6.95
CA SER A 434 -54.39 33.95 7.14
C SER A 434 -54.73 32.76 8.04
N ASP A 435 -53.89 31.72 7.99
CA ASP A 435 -53.86 30.60 8.94
C ASP A 435 -52.44 30.50 9.52
N ARG A 436 -52.30 30.84 10.81
CA ARG A 436 -51.00 30.85 11.50
C ARG A 436 -50.39 29.46 11.71
N ALA A 437 -51.20 28.41 11.78
CA ALA A 437 -50.70 27.06 11.97
C ALA A 437 -50.16 26.53 10.63
N LEU A 438 -50.98 26.57 9.59
CA LEU A 438 -50.60 26.15 8.25
C LEU A 438 -49.45 26.99 7.69
N GLY A 439 -49.49 28.32 7.89
CA GLY A 439 -48.42 29.21 7.44
C GLY A 439 -47.04 28.85 8.01
N ARG A 440 -46.96 28.52 9.30
CA ARG A 440 -45.70 28.06 9.93
C ARG A 440 -45.24 26.72 9.39
N THR A 441 -46.16 25.78 9.13
CA THR A 441 -45.81 24.49 8.50
C THR A 441 -45.28 24.70 7.09
N VAL A 442 -45.91 25.58 6.31
CA VAL A 442 -45.48 25.92 4.95
C VAL A 442 -44.08 26.54 4.94
N GLU A 443 -43.82 27.53 5.80
CA GLU A 443 -42.49 28.14 5.95
C GLU A 443 -41.43 27.07 6.30
N ALA A 444 -41.70 26.26 7.33
CA ALA A 444 -40.76 25.24 7.78
C ALA A 444 -40.46 24.18 6.72
N VAL A 445 -41.49 23.70 6.00
CA VAL A 445 -41.32 22.67 4.98
C VAL A 445 -40.66 23.23 3.73
N LEU A 446 -41.17 24.33 3.16
CA LEU A 446 -40.66 24.89 1.90
C LEU A 446 -39.31 25.59 2.06
N GLY A 447 -39.06 26.23 3.20
CA GLY A 447 -37.77 26.84 3.53
C GLY A 447 -36.64 25.81 3.68
N GLN A 448 -36.97 24.55 3.99
CA GLN A 448 -36.01 23.47 4.24
C GLN A 448 -36.19 22.28 3.29
N LEU A 449 -36.85 22.48 2.15
CA LEU A 449 -37.18 21.42 1.19
C LEU A 449 -35.96 20.99 0.35
N LEU A 450 -34.89 20.54 1.00
CA LEU A 450 -33.73 19.97 0.33
C LEU A 450 -34.05 18.55 -0.18
N ALA A 451 -33.83 18.30 -1.47
CA ALA A 451 -33.97 16.95 -2.02
C ALA A 451 -32.87 16.02 -1.47
N GLU A 452 -33.21 14.74 -1.30
CA GLU A 452 -32.24 13.69 -1.00
C GLU A 452 -31.32 13.46 -2.21
N ALA A 453 -31.90 13.49 -3.42
CA ALA A 453 -31.18 13.38 -4.69
C ALA A 453 -31.99 13.99 -5.85
N VAL A 454 -31.30 14.36 -6.92
CA VAL A 454 -31.91 14.49 -8.25
C VAL A 454 -31.85 13.11 -8.90
N LEU A 455 -32.97 12.58 -9.37
CA LEU A 455 -33.03 11.25 -9.96
C LEU A 455 -32.80 11.29 -11.47
N SER A 456 -33.35 12.30 -12.14
CA SER A 456 -33.26 12.47 -13.58
C SER A 456 -33.35 13.93 -13.97
N LEU A 457 -32.65 14.29 -15.05
CA LEU A 457 -32.90 15.49 -15.84
C LEU A 457 -33.66 15.07 -17.10
N GLY A 458 -34.71 15.80 -17.46
CA GLY A 458 -35.64 15.43 -18.53
C GLY A 458 -36.95 14.78 -18.03
N ARG A 459 -37.78 14.32 -18.97
CA ARG A 459 -38.89 13.37 -18.75
C ARG A 459 -38.37 12.05 -18.15
N GLY A 460 -38.09 12.08 -16.85
CA GLY A 460 -37.88 10.90 -16.01
C GLY A 460 -39.14 10.05 -15.91
N PRO A 461 -39.07 8.88 -15.24
CA PRO A 461 -40.19 7.95 -15.14
C PRO A 461 -41.44 8.69 -14.64
N GLU A 462 -42.53 8.64 -15.43
CA GLU A 462 -43.79 9.37 -15.23
C GLU A 462 -44.59 8.91 -13.99
N LYS A 463 -43.93 8.37 -12.98
CA LYS A 463 -44.54 7.65 -11.87
C LYS A 463 -45.31 8.60 -10.94
N GLY A 464 -46.58 8.76 -11.25
CA GLY A 464 -47.58 9.41 -10.38
C GLY A 464 -47.66 10.93 -10.51
N PHE A 465 -47.13 11.53 -11.57
CA PHE A 465 -47.34 12.97 -11.80
C PHE A 465 -48.69 13.29 -12.49
N ASP A 466 -49.24 12.33 -13.24
CA ASP A 466 -50.56 12.44 -13.85
C ASP A 466 -51.70 12.32 -12.81
N ASP A 467 -51.42 11.60 -11.72
CA ASP A 467 -52.30 11.43 -10.56
C ASP A 467 -51.50 11.76 -9.29
N PRO A 468 -51.22 13.06 -9.05
CA PRO A 468 -50.30 13.49 -8.01
C PRO A 468 -50.90 13.31 -6.62
N THR A 469 -50.04 12.93 -5.67
CA THR A 469 -50.39 12.85 -4.25
C THR A 469 -50.71 14.24 -3.69
N LEU A 470 -49.95 15.24 -4.11
CA LEU A 470 -50.08 16.63 -3.67
C LEU A 470 -49.58 17.57 -4.78
N ARG A 471 -50.32 18.65 -5.03
CA ARG A 471 -49.85 19.82 -5.78
C ARG A 471 -49.68 20.99 -4.83
N ILE A 472 -48.54 21.66 -4.91
CA ILE A 472 -48.18 22.83 -4.11
C ILE A 472 -47.97 23.99 -5.08
N THR A 473 -48.90 24.95 -5.11
CA THR A 473 -48.69 26.20 -5.85
C THR A 473 -48.14 27.25 -4.88
N ILE A 474 -47.00 27.85 -5.23
CA ILE A 474 -46.31 28.87 -4.44
C ILE A 474 -46.31 30.16 -5.25
N GLU A 475 -46.80 31.24 -4.65
CA GLU A 475 -46.71 32.59 -5.19
C GLU A 475 -45.86 33.45 -4.24
N THR A 476 -44.89 34.17 -4.79
CA THR A 476 -43.97 35.04 -4.04
C THR A 476 -44.34 36.52 -4.18
N ASP A 477 -43.75 37.36 -3.33
CA ASP A 477 -44.04 38.80 -3.28
C ASP A 477 -43.65 39.56 -4.56
N ASP A 478 -42.68 39.04 -5.32
CA ASP A 478 -42.29 39.55 -6.65
C ASP A 478 -43.25 39.12 -7.77
N GLY A 479 -44.27 38.33 -7.46
CA GLY A 479 -45.26 37.82 -8.40
C GLY A 479 -44.82 36.57 -9.16
N GLU A 480 -43.67 35.97 -8.85
CA GLU A 480 -43.36 34.65 -9.38
C GLU A 480 -44.35 33.61 -8.86
N ARG A 481 -44.71 32.69 -9.75
CA ARG A 481 -45.56 31.54 -9.44
C ARG A 481 -44.85 30.28 -9.91
N ARG A 482 -44.80 29.27 -9.04
CA ARG A 482 -44.29 27.92 -9.36
C ARG A 482 -45.22 26.86 -8.80
N GLU A 483 -45.26 25.70 -9.44
CA GLU A 483 -45.99 24.52 -8.99
C GLU A 483 -45.01 23.37 -8.71
N LEU A 484 -45.07 22.84 -7.49
CA LEU A 484 -44.46 21.57 -7.14
C LEU A 484 -45.51 20.46 -7.26
N VAL A 485 -45.21 19.45 -8.07
CA VAL A 485 -46.04 18.26 -8.24
C VAL A 485 -45.38 17.10 -7.49
N VAL A 486 -46.05 16.62 -6.44
CA VAL A 486 -45.60 15.49 -5.62
C VAL A 486 -46.28 14.23 -6.13
N GLY A 487 -45.49 13.35 -6.74
CA GLY A 487 -45.93 12.08 -7.30
C GLY A 487 -46.04 10.96 -6.26
N ARG A 488 -45.83 9.72 -6.70
CA ARG A 488 -45.94 8.54 -5.84
C ARG A 488 -44.77 8.43 -4.86
N GLY A 489 -45.02 7.83 -3.70
CA GLY A 489 -43.97 7.42 -2.77
C GLY A 489 -43.15 6.22 -3.27
N GLU A 490 -41.84 6.26 -3.08
CA GLU A 490 -40.88 5.19 -3.39
C GLU A 490 -39.86 5.02 -2.24
N VAL A 491 -38.97 4.05 -2.37
CA VAL A 491 -37.81 3.88 -1.48
C VAL A 491 -36.55 4.18 -2.26
N TRP A 492 -35.76 5.15 -1.77
CA TRP A 492 -34.47 5.53 -2.32
C TRP A 492 -33.40 5.39 -1.24
N LYS A 493 -32.41 4.51 -1.47
CA LYS A 493 -31.29 4.24 -0.53
C LYS A 493 -31.75 4.02 0.93
N ASN A 494 -32.76 3.19 1.13
CA ASN A 494 -33.39 2.89 2.42
C ASN A 494 -34.19 4.04 3.06
N THR A 495 -34.42 5.13 2.33
CA THR A 495 -35.26 6.26 2.75
C THR A 495 -36.58 6.23 1.99
N SER A 496 -37.70 6.31 2.69
CA SER A 496 -39.01 6.55 2.07
C SER A 496 -39.03 7.97 1.52
N VAL A 497 -39.26 8.11 0.21
CA VAL A 497 -39.26 9.41 -0.49
C VAL A 497 -40.54 9.59 -1.30
N PHE A 498 -40.91 10.83 -1.56
CA PHE A 498 -41.78 11.18 -2.68
C PHE A 498 -40.95 11.65 -3.86
N LEU A 499 -41.45 11.38 -5.06
CA LEU A 499 -40.93 12.01 -6.27
C LEU A 499 -41.55 13.40 -6.41
N VAL A 500 -40.73 14.42 -6.62
CA VAL A 500 -41.18 15.81 -6.75
C VAL A 500 -40.68 16.38 -8.06
N ARG A 501 -41.55 17.11 -8.77
CA ARG A 501 -41.20 17.94 -9.92
C ARG A 501 -41.58 19.38 -9.65
N ASP A 502 -40.79 20.27 -10.22
CA ASP A 502 -41.08 21.70 -10.27
C ASP A 502 -41.36 22.08 -11.73
N ASP A 503 -42.42 22.83 -11.99
CA ASP A 503 -42.84 23.20 -13.34
C ASP A 503 -41.83 24.07 -14.11
N ARG A 504 -40.88 24.72 -13.42
CA ARG A 504 -39.87 25.60 -14.03
C ARG A 504 -38.61 24.85 -14.46
N VAL A 505 -38.48 23.56 -14.12
CA VAL A 505 -37.32 22.76 -14.50
C VAL A 505 -37.72 21.34 -14.88
N ASP A 506 -37.11 20.84 -15.96
CA ASP A 506 -37.28 19.45 -16.37
C ASP A 506 -36.35 18.53 -15.54
N ALA A 507 -36.70 18.32 -14.26
CA ALA A 507 -35.97 17.46 -13.34
C ALA A 507 -36.89 16.78 -12.33
N THR A 508 -36.58 15.52 -11.99
CA THR A 508 -37.27 14.78 -10.93
C THR A 508 -36.37 14.68 -9.71
N PHE A 509 -36.90 15.05 -8.55
CA PHE A 509 -36.23 15.05 -7.26
C PHE A 509 -36.80 13.95 -6.36
N ALA A 510 -35.97 13.33 -5.54
CA ALA A 510 -36.39 12.50 -4.43
C ALA A 510 -36.40 13.34 -3.16
N VAL A 511 -37.55 13.44 -2.48
CA VAL A 511 -37.69 14.21 -1.23
C VAL A 511 -38.17 13.29 -0.13
N ALA A 512 -37.52 13.31 1.04
CA ALA A 512 -37.92 12.47 2.17
C ALA A 512 -39.41 12.63 2.50
N LYS A 513 -40.11 11.50 2.64
CA LYS A 513 -41.56 11.45 2.86
C LYS A 513 -41.97 12.25 4.09
N SER A 514 -41.19 12.12 5.17
CA SER A 514 -41.39 12.81 6.45
C SER A 514 -41.42 14.34 6.35
N ARG A 515 -40.80 14.92 5.31
CA ARG A 515 -40.84 16.39 5.11
C ARG A 515 -42.15 16.87 4.50
N LEU A 516 -42.73 16.07 3.61
CA LEU A 516 -43.96 16.42 2.89
C LEU A 516 -45.22 15.91 3.61
N GLU A 517 -45.09 14.90 4.47
CA GLU A 517 -46.18 14.41 5.32
C GLU A 517 -46.80 15.51 6.18
N LEU A 518 -46.00 16.47 6.66
CA LEU A 518 -46.51 17.63 7.42
C LEU A 518 -47.49 18.50 6.63
N LEU A 519 -47.33 18.59 5.30
CA LEU A 519 -48.26 19.33 4.44
C LEU A 519 -49.48 18.47 4.07
N LEU A 520 -49.29 17.16 3.93
CA LEU A 520 -50.38 16.22 3.69
C LEU A 520 -51.31 16.09 4.89
N ASP A 521 -50.76 16.06 6.11
CA ASP A 521 -51.53 15.99 7.36
C ASP A 521 -52.29 17.30 7.64
N ALA A 522 -51.89 18.40 7.00
CA ALA A 522 -52.54 19.71 7.13
C ALA A 522 -53.66 19.96 6.10
N LEU A 523 -53.78 19.11 5.06
CA LEU A 523 -54.93 19.10 4.14
C LEU A 523 -56.16 18.57 4.89
#